data_AF-A0A7Z9DVR4-F1
#
_entry.id   AF-A0A7Z9DVR4-F1
#
_cell.length_a   1.000
_cell.length_b   1.000
_cell.length_c   1.000
_cell.angle_alpha   90.00
_cell.angle_beta   90.00
_cell.angle_gamma   90.00
#
_symmetry.space_group_name_H-M   'P 1'
#
loop_
_entity.id
_entity.type
_entity.pdbx_description
1 polymer ?
#
loop_
_entity_poly.entity_id
_entity_poly.type
_entity_poly.pdbx_seq_one_letter_code
_entity_poly.pdbx_strand_id
1 'polypeptide(L)'
;MEAPVFEKLPALNSRATSPEEKEIWKPRWNCFCCHDSGFITRSELVIANPNPNDPDPLCNRPGCGAASGYRNLGLDDRIPPEVCQQIHDWEVQSWAETSHQKWLQIKDKIDSLSQGSNRTDNDSREIEIRKENAQAQLDLAVKNNS
;
A
#
# COMPACT_ATOMS: atom_id res chain seq x y z
N MET A 1 -3.28 27.64 28.63
CA MET A 1 -2.68 27.14 27.38
C MET A 1 -3.70 26.23 26.75
N GLU A 2 -4.40 26.71 25.73
CA GLU A 2 -5.39 25.92 24.99
C GLU A 2 -4.68 25.05 23.96
N ALA A 3 -5.11 23.79 23.86
CA ALA A 3 -4.56 22.84 22.91
C ALA A 3 -5.09 23.15 21.48
N PRO A 4 -4.25 22.98 20.43
CA PRO A 4 -4.69 23.24 19.07
C PRO A 4 -5.78 22.26 18.64
N VAL A 5 -6.87 22.80 18.10
CA VAL A 5 -7.97 22.03 17.51
C VAL A 5 -7.54 21.59 16.11
N PHE A 6 -7.41 20.28 15.90
CA PHE A 6 -7.18 19.71 14.58
C PHE A 6 -8.51 19.59 13.82
N GLU A 7 -8.61 20.23 12.65
CA GLU A 7 -9.69 19.98 11.71
C GLU A 7 -9.69 18.50 11.30
N LYS A 8 -10.86 17.87 11.39
CA LYS A 8 -11.02 16.49 10.93
C LYS A 8 -10.75 16.45 9.42
N LEU A 9 -9.79 15.64 9.01
CA LEU A 9 -9.55 15.33 7.60
C LEU A 9 -10.89 14.89 6.96
N PRO A 10 -11.23 15.41 5.77
CA PRO A 10 -12.47 15.04 5.10
C PRO A 10 -12.49 13.52 4.91
N ALA A 11 -13.61 12.89 5.26
CA ALA A 11 -13.81 11.48 5.00
C ALA A 11 -13.61 11.24 3.51
N LEU A 12 -12.66 10.37 3.14
CA LEU A 12 -12.52 9.89 1.78
C LEU A 12 -13.85 9.29 1.37
N ASN A 13 -14.57 9.97 0.48
CA ASN A 13 -15.82 9.49 -0.10
C ASN A 13 -15.53 8.17 -0.82
N SER A 14 -15.82 7.05 -0.17
CA SER A 14 -15.80 5.71 -0.75
C SER A 14 -17.06 5.50 -1.60
N ARG A 15 -17.25 6.33 -2.63
CA ARG A 15 -18.34 6.16 -3.61
C ARG A 15 -17.80 5.76 -4.97
N ALA A 16 -18.13 4.52 -5.32
CA ALA A 16 -18.30 3.97 -6.66
C ALA A 16 -17.05 3.97 -7.57
N THR A 17 -16.13 3.05 -7.30
CA THR A 17 -15.37 2.43 -8.40
C THR A 17 -16.22 1.24 -8.88
N SER A 18 -16.56 1.19 -10.16
CA SER A 18 -17.19 0.04 -10.80
C SER A 18 -16.41 -1.25 -10.48
N PRO A 19 -17.06 -2.43 -10.48
CA PRO A 19 -16.38 -3.69 -10.18
C PRO A 19 -15.31 -4.11 -11.20
N GLU A 20 -15.20 -3.41 -12.33
CA GLU A 20 -14.54 -3.94 -13.52
C GLU A 20 -13.03 -3.78 -13.58
N GLU A 21 -12.37 -3.01 -12.71
CA GLU A 21 -10.90 -3.02 -12.66
C GLU A 21 -10.45 -2.43 -11.32
N LYS A 22 -10.46 -3.25 -10.26
CA LYS A 22 -9.59 -2.97 -9.11
C LYS A 22 -8.17 -3.19 -9.58
N GLU A 23 -7.62 -2.18 -10.26
CA GLU A 23 -6.23 -2.16 -10.66
C GLU A 23 -5.39 -2.43 -9.41
N ILE A 24 -4.68 -3.55 -9.41
CA ILE A 24 -3.74 -3.89 -8.35
C ILE A 24 -2.75 -2.73 -8.34
N TRP A 25 -2.75 -1.95 -7.25
CA TRP A 25 -1.90 -0.76 -7.08
C TRP A 25 -0.53 -1.02 -7.70
N LYS A 26 -0.05 -0.20 -8.64
CA LYS A 26 1.27 -0.34 -9.28
C LYS A 26 2.18 0.83 -8.92
N PRO A 27 3.49 0.62 -8.66
CA PRO A 27 4.42 1.72 -8.48
C PRO A 27 4.56 2.52 -9.78
N ARG A 28 4.74 3.84 -9.64
CA ARG A 28 4.88 4.78 -10.76
C ARG A 28 6.32 4.91 -11.27
N TRP A 29 7.14 3.89 -11.05
CA TRP A 29 8.55 3.95 -11.42
C TRP A 29 8.73 3.90 -12.93
N ASN A 30 9.53 4.82 -13.46
CA ASN A 30 9.92 4.82 -14.88
C ASN A 30 11.02 3.79 -15.15
N CYS A 31 11.85 3.51 -14.14
CA CYS A 31 12.90 2.53 -14.17
C CYS A 31 12.82 1.59 -12.96
N PHE A 32 12.27 0.40 -13.17
CA PHE A 32 12.21 -0.66 -12.15
C PHE A 32 13.60 -1.19 -11.72
N CYS A 33 14.64 -1.04 -12.55
CA CYS A 33 16.01 -1.45 -12.17
C CYS A 33 16.59 -0.60 -11.02
N CYS A 34 16.22 0.67 -10.92
CA CYS A 34 16.73 1.59 -9.89
C CYS A 34 15.65 2.25 -9.03
N HIS A 35 14.38 1.94 -9.27
CA HIS A 35 13.22 2.60 -8.65
C HIS A 35 13.29 4.13 -8.76
N ASP A 36 13.76 4.63 -9.91
CA ASP A 36 14.01 6.06 -10.20
C ASP A 36 15.05 6.75 -9.29
N SER A 37 15.85 6.00 -8.52
CA SER A 37 16.95 6.57 -7.72
C SER A 37 18.21 6.90 -8.53
N GLY A 38 18.38 6.23 -9.68
CA GLY A 38 19.61 6.28 -10.47
C GLY A 38 20.64 5.21 -10.10
N PHE A 39 20.45 4.49 -8.99
CA PHE A 39 21.32 3.41 -8.52
C PHE A 39 20.59 2.06 -8.54
N ILE A 40 21.26 1.00 -8.95
CA ILE A 40 20.63 -0.32 -9.08
C ILE A 40 20.29 -0.85 -7.69
N THR A 41 19.02 -1.13 -7.43
CA THR A 41 18.51 -1.50 -6.09
C THR A 41 18.81 -2.94 -5.70
N ARG A 42 19.16 -3.78 -6.68
CA ARG A 42 19.43 -5.22 -6.52
C ARG A 42 20.72 -5.65 -7.19
N SER A 43 21.79 -4.92 -6.89
CA SER A 43 23.12 -5.16 -7.46
C SER A 43 23.67 -6.56 -7.11
N GLU A 44 23.20 -7.16 -6.01
CA GLU A 44 23.55 -8.51 -5.57
C GLU A 44 23.10 -9.64 -6.52
N LEU A 45 22.14 -9.37 -7.40
CA LEU A 45 21.68 -10.35 -8.38
C LEU A 45 22.67 -10.54 -9.53
N VAL A 46 23.57 -9.58 -9.74
CA VAL A 46 24.44 -9.51 -10.93
C VAL A 46 25.91 -9.31 -10.60
N ILE A 47 26.23 -8.78 -9.41
CA ILE A 47 27.59 -8.69 -8.90
C ILE A 47 27.89 -9.90 -8.04
N ALA A 48 28.88 -10.69 -8.43
CA ALA A 48 29.36 -11.81 -7.61
C ALA A 48 30.13 -11.27 -6.39
N ASN A 49 29.77 -11.77 -5.20
CA ASN A 49 30.36 -11.37 -3.90
C ASN A 49 30.36 -9.85 -3.67
N PRO A 50 29.18 -9.20 -3.67
CA PRO A 50 29.11 -7.76 -3.43
C PRO A 50 29.60 -7.45 -2.02
N ASN A 51 30.51 -6.48 -1.89
CA ASN A 51 30.86 -5.94 -0.59
C ASN A 51 29.73 -5.01 -0.15
N PRO A 52 29.10 -5.22 1.02
CA PRO A 52 27.99 -4.38 1.47
C PRO A 52 28.38 -2.92 1.76
N ASN A 53 29.68 -2.62 1.79
CA ASN A 53 30.19 -1.25 1.92
C ASN A 53 30.43 -0.55 0.59
N ASP A 54 30.35 -1.27 -0.53
CA ASP A 54 30.48 -0.66 -1.85
C ASP A 54 29.20 0.12 -2.15
N PRO A 55 29.31 1.34 -2.71
CA PRO A 55 28.12 2.07 -3.15
C PRO A 55 27.42 1.29 -4.25
N ASP A 56 26.09 1.40 -4.30
CA ASP A 56 25.34 0.78 -5.38
C ASP A 56 25.79 1.32 -6.74
N PRO A 57 25.94 0.44 -7.74
CA PRO A 57 26.34 0.81 -9.09
C PRO A 57 25.25 1.64 -9.77
N LEU A 58 25.70 2.51 -10.66
CA LEU A 58 24.87 3.38 -11.47
C LEU A 58 23.98 2.56 -12.43
N CYS A 59 22.73 2.99 -12.57
CA CYS A 59 21.81 2.41 -13.52
C CYS A 59 22.13 2.87 -14.95
N ASN A 60 22.61 1.96 -15.78
CA ASN A 60 22.94 2.21 -17.18
C ASN A 60 21.80 1.86 -18.16
N ARG A 61 20.60 1.56 -17.66
CA ARG A 61 19.45 1.21 -18.51
C ARG A 61 19.15 2.33 -19.53
N PRO A 62 18.97 2.00 -20.82
CA PRO A 62 18.50 2.97 -21.80
C PRO A 62 17.17 3.62 -21.38
N GLY A 63 17.09 4.95 -21.44
CA GLY A 63 15.90 5.71 -21.03
C GLY A 63 15.74 5.93 -19.53
N CYS A 64 16.69 5.51 -18.69
CA CYS A 64 16.71 5.88 -17.27
C CYS A 64 17.19 7.35 -17.11
N GLY A 65 16.25 8.25 -16.82
CA GLY A 65 16.56 9.67 -16.57
C GLY A 65 17.24 9.91 -15.22
N ALA A 66 16.95 9.09 -14.20
CA ALA A 66 17.47 9.30 -12.84
C ALA A 66 19.00 9.21 -12.76
N ALA A 67 19.62 8.32 -13.55
CA ALA A 67 21.07 8.13 -13.54
C ALA A 67 21.84 9.29 -14.19
N SER A 68 21.20 10.12 -15.03
CA SER A 68 21.91 11.15 -15.81
C SER A 68 22.59 12.20 -14.94
N GLY A 69 22.02 12.50 -13.76
CA GLY A 69 22.60 13.45 -12.80
C GLY A 69 23.93 13.00 -12.19
N TYR A 70 24.23 11.70 -12.26
CA TYR A 70 25.38 11.09 -11.58
C TYR A 70 26.50 10.67 -12.54
N ARG A 71 26.25 10.60 -13.85
CA ARG A 71 27.21 10.09 -14.86
C ARG A 71 28.56 10.82 -14.89
N ASN A 72 28.58 12.11 -14.52
CA ASN A 72 29.79 12.92 -14.52
C ASN A 72 30.61 12.81 -13.21
N LEU A 73 30.16 12.00 -12.25
CA LEU A 73 30.79 11.90 -10.92
C LEU A 73 31.80 10.75 -10.81
N GLY A 74 32.04 9.99 -11.90
CA GLY A 74 32.97 8.85 -11.88
C GLY A 74 32.53 7.73 -10.92
N LEU A 75 31.21 7.57 -10.74
CA LEU A 75 30.65 6.49 -9.94
C LEU A 75 30.76 5.16 -10.67
N ASP A 76 30.59 4.08 -9.91
CA ASP A 76 30.63 2.71 -10.41
C ASP A 76 29.56 2.47 -11.47
N ASP A 77 29.97 2.30 -12.73
CA ASP A 77 29.11 2.03 -13.88
C ASP A 77 29.37 0.64 -14.48
N ARG A 78 29.96 -0.28 -13.70
CA ARG A 78 30.41 -1.61 -14.19
C ARG A 78 29.29 -2.49 -14.76
N ILE A 79 28.03 -2.20 -14.44
CA ILE A 79 26.89 -3.00 -14.90
C ILE A 79 26.46 -2.50 -16.28
N PRO A 80 26.49 -3.37 -17.31
CA PRO A 80 26.20 -2.95 -18.67
C PRO A 80 24.69 -2.65 -18.86
N PRO A 81 24.33 -1.81 -19.85
CA PRO A 81 22.94 -1.41 -20.12
C PRO A 81 21.98 -2.58 -20.31
N GLU A 82 22.42 -3.66 -20.95
CA GLU A 82 21.62 -4.85 -21.25
C GLU A 82 21.23 -5.59 -19.97
N VAL A 83 22.16 -5.67 -19.01
CA VAL A 83 21.90 -6.27 -17.70
C VAL A 83 20.90 -5.40 -16.92
N CYS A 84 21.04 -4.08 -16.96
CA CYS A 84 20.05 -3.18 -16.35
C CYS A 84 18.65 -3.34 -16.96
N GLN A 85 18.56 -3.60 -18.27
CA GLN A 85 17.29 -3.87 -18.94
C GLN A 85 16.70 -5.21 -18.47
N GLN A 86 17.50 -6.27 -18.32
CA GLN A 86 17.05 -7.55 -17.79
C GLN A 86 16.52 -7.43 -16.35
N ILE A 87 17.22 -6.70 -15.48
CA ILE A 87 16.76 -6.43 -14.11
C ILE A 87 15.43 -5.68 -14.14
N HIS A 88 15.28 -4.68 -15.01
CA HIS A 88 14.02 -3.94 -15.15
C HIS A 88 12.86 -4.87 -15.53
N ASP A 89 13.04 -5.71 -16.56
CA ASP A 89 11.99 -6.61 -17.02
C ASP A 89 11.63 -7.64 -15.96
N TRP A 90 12.63 -8.16 -15.25
CA TRP A 90 12.43 -9.08 -14.15
C TRP A 90 11.69 -8.44 -12.97
N GLU A 91 12.08 -7.24 -12.54
CA GLU A 91 11.40 -6.52 -11.46
C GLU A 91 9.96 -6.15 -11.82
N VAL A 92 9.69 -5.79 -13.09
CA VAL A 92 8.31 -5.55 -13.56
C VAL A 92 7.46 -6.82 -13.42
N GLN A 93 7.99 -7.98 -13.81
CA GLN A 93 7.28 -9.27 -13.71
C GLN A 93 7.11 -9.71 -12.26
N SER A 94 8.19 -9.68 -11.48
CA SER A 94 8.22 -10.02 -10.05
C SER A 94 7.23 -9.17 -9.26
N TRP A 95 7.17 -7.87 -9.57
CA TRP A 95 6.21 -6.95 -8.98
C TRP A 95 4.76 -7.33 -9.31
N ALA A 96 4.47 -7.62 -10.58
CA ALA A 96 3.13 -8.01 -11.01
C ALA A 96 2.66 -9.30 -10.34
N GLU A 97 3.54 -10.30 -10.27
CA GLU A 97 3.26 -11.58 -9.62
C GLU A 97 3.04 -11.41 -8.12
N THR A 98 3.97 -10.75 -7.43
CA THR A 98 3.90 -10.55 -5.97
C THR A 98 2.66 -9.76 -5.58
N SER A 99 2.31 -8.73 -6.35
CA SER A 99 1.16 -7.88 -6.07
C SER A 99 -0.16 -8.61 -6.31
N HIS A 100 -0.21 -9.46 -7.33
CA HIS A 100 -1.33 -10.37 -7.56
C HIS A 100 -1.50 -11.38 -6.43
N GLN A 101 -0.43 -12.03 -6.00
CA GLN A 101 -0.48 -12.97 -4.88
C GLN A 101 -0.91 -12.30 -3.57
N LYS A 102 -0.36 -11.12 -3.25
CA LYS A 102 -0.78 -10.35 -2.06
C LYS A 102 -2.24 -9.93 -2.14
N TRP A 103 -2.72 -9.52 -3.31
CA TRP A 103 -4.12 -9.19 -3.50
C TRP A 103 -5.03 -10.39 -3.23
N LEU A 104 -4.69 -11.58 -3.75
CA LEU A 104 -5.44 -12.82 -3.49
C LEU A 104 -5.47 -13.15 -1.98
N GLN A 105 -4.33 -13.05 -1.29
CA GLN A 105 -4.26 -13.28 0.16
C GLN A 105 -5.11 -12.29 0.96
N ILE A 106 -5.09 -11.01 0.58
CA ILE A 106 -5.92 -9.98 1.23
C ILE A 106 -7.40 -10.25 0.98
N LYS A 107 -7.76 -10.61 -0.26
CA LYS A 107 -9.14 -10.95 -0.62
C LYS A 107 -9.64 -12.14 0.21
N ASP A 108 -8.89 -13.24 0.26
CA ASP A 108 -9.23 -14.42 1.05
C ASP A 108 -9.37 -14.11 2.55
N LYS A 109 -8.49 -13.26 3.08
CA LYS A 109 -8.57 -12.79 4.46
C LYS A 109 -9.83 -11.93 4.71
N ILE A 110 -10.22 -11.09 3.76
CA ILE A 110 -11.46 -10.30 3.86
C ILE A 110 -12.68 -11.23 3.79
N ASP A 111 -12.69 -12.16 2.84
CA ASP A 111 -13.81 -13.09 2.64
C ASP A 111 -14.00 -13.96 3.90
N SER A 112 -12.92 -14.50 4.49
CA SER A 112 -12.98 -15.26 5.74
C SER A 112 -13.44 -14.43 6.95
N LEU A 113 -12.98 -13.17 7.09
CA LEU A 113 -13.46 -12.25 8.13
C LEU A 113 -14.94 -11.90 7.94
N SER A 114 -15.40 -11.75 6.70
CA SER A 114 -16.80 -11.47 6.40
C SER A 114 -17.72 -12.66 6.70
N GLN A 115 -17.26 -13.89 6.48
CA GLN A 115 -18.00 -15.10 6.86
C GLN A 115 -18.01 -15.33 8.38
N GLY A 116 -16.98 -14.88 9.10
CA GLY A 116 -16.97 -14.81 10.56
C GLY A 116 -17.87 -13.71 11.13
N SER A 117 -18.25 -12.72 10.33
CA SER A 117 -19.21 -11.67 10.68
C SER A 117 -20.64 -12.15 10.45
N ASN A 118 -20.99 -13.29 11.06
CA ASN A 118 -22.36 -13.53 11.45
C ASN A 118 -22.70 -12.54 12.58
N ARG A 119 -22.93 -11.27 12.22
CA ARG A 119 -23.81 -10.37 12.97
C ARG A 119 -25.24 -10.90 12.82
N THR A 120 -25.46 -12.16 13.18
CA THR A 120 -26.77 -12.80 13.22
C THR A 120 -27.53 -12.15 14.35
N ASP A 121 -28.74 -11.65 14.07
CA ASP A 121 -29.91 -11.31 14.90
C ASP A 121 -29.74 -10.85 16.37
N ASN A 122 -28.80 -11.42 17.12
CA ASN A 122 -28.39 -11.05 18.47
C ASN A 122 -27.94 -9.58 18.59
N ASP A 123 -27.20 -9.04 17.62
CA ASP A 123 -26.80 -7.61 17.61
C ASP A 123 -28.01 -6.68 17.45
N SER A 124 -28.96 -7.06 16.60
CA SER A 124 -30.21 -6.30 16.40
C SER A 124 -31.07 -6.34 17.66
N ARG A 125 -31.16 -7.50 18.31
CA ARG A 125 -31.88 -7.68 19.59
C ARG A 125 -31.25 -6.87 20.71
N GLU A 126 -29.91 -6.83 20.80
CA GLU A 126 -29.22 -6.04 21.82
C GLU A 126 -29.43 -4.53 21.62
N ILE A 127 -29.43 -4.07 20.37
CA ILE A 127 -29.72 -2.66 20.05
C ILE A 127 -31.17 -2.29 20.40
N GLU A 128 -32.12 -3.19 20.15
CA GLU A 128 -33.54 -2.97 20.47
C GLU A 128 -33.80 -2.92 21.97
N ILE A 129 -33.22 -3.86 22.74
CA ILE A 129 -33.28 -3.86 24.21
C ILE A 129 -32.66 -2.59 24.80
N ARG A 130 -31.56 -2.08 24.23
CA ARG A 130 -30.95 -0.82 24.69
C ARG A 130 -31.85 0.39 24.42
N LYS A 131 -32.56 0.41 23.29
CA LYS A 131 -33.53 1.47 22.97
C LYS A 131 -34.74 1.45 23.91
N GLU A 132 -35.30 0.27 24.17
CA GLU A 132 -36.43 0.12 25.10
C GLU A 132 -36.07 0.57 26.52
N ASN A 133 -34.89 0.18 27.02
CA ASN A 133 -34.41 0.60 28.33
C ASN A 133 -34.17 2.12 28.43
N ALA A 134 -33.62 2.73 27.37
CA ALA A 134 -33.42 4.18 27.33
C ALA A 134 -34.74 4.95 27.32
N GLN A 135 -35.73 4.46 26.57
CA GLN A 135 -37.06 5.06 26.53
C GLN A 135 -37.77 4.95 27.88
N ALA A 136 -37.71 3.78 28.53
CA ALA A 136 -38.31 3.58 29.85
C ALA A 136 -37.69 4.51 30.92
N GLN A 137 -36.38 4.76 30.86
CA GLN A 137 -35.70 5.70 31.77
C GLN A 137 -36.12 7.15 31.53
N LEU A 138 -36.29 7.56 30.26
CA LEU A 138 -36.80 8.89 29.91
C LEU A 138 -38.24 9.08 30.40
N ASP A 139 -39.11 8.09 30.21
CA ASP A 139 -40.50 8.15 30.64
C ASP A 139 -40.64 8.20 32.17
N LEU A 140 -39.77 7.49 32.89
CA LEU A 140 -39.67 7.57 34.36
C LEU A 140 -39.17 8.95 34.82
N ALA A 141 -38.17 9.52 34.14
CA ALA A 141 -37.66 10.86 34.46
C ALA A 141 -38.69 11.96 34.22
N VAL A 142 -39.55 11.83 33.21
CA VAL A 142 -40.66 12.75 32.94
C VAL A 142 -41.77 12.62 33.99
N LYS A 143 -42.13 11.40 34.39
CA LYS A 143 -43.13 11.17 35.44
C LYS A 143 -42.70 11.64 36.82
N ASN A 144 -41.42 11.58 37.14
CA ASN A 144 -40.88 12.06 38.43
C ASN A 144 -40.68 13.59 38.48
N ASN A 145 -40.80 14.28 37.34
CA ASN A 145 -40.71 15.75 37.21
C ASN A 145 -42.08 16.41 36.90
N SER A 146 -43.19 15.66 36.96
CA SER A 146 -44.58 16.18 36.95
C SER A 146 -45.20 16.05 38.33
#